data_AF-A0A6A6U9N1-F1
#
_entry.id   AF-A0A6A6U9N1-F1
#
_cell.length_a   1.000
_cell.length_b   1.000
_cell.length_c   1.000
_cell.angle_alpha   90.00
_cell.angle_beta   90.00
_cell.angle_gamma   90.00
#
_symmetry.space_group_name_H-M   'P 1'
#
loop_
_entity.id
_entity.type
_entity.pdbx_description
1 polymer ?
#
loop_
_entity_poly.entity_id
_entity_poly.type
_entity_poly.pdbx_seq_one_letter_code
_entity_poly.pdbx_strand_id
1 'polypeptide(L)'
;MDAADRHRIEAAMAFGVLSNSVPTVFWVLLDVFSRPDLLVQLREEIETNAVTIQSRDGKPAHIIDLAAIRDSCPHFVSTFQEVLRLRNLSASTRSVVNDIVLDDQYLLKKGSLVQMPSQYFNVRKAVWGDDAKLFDSKRFLSKEVGTGKTRGFIAFGTTPHICPGRHFASGEVLAIAAMVFLRYDMVAINGWKEPKLSSTALTASITPPKDPYLVSISARDAYKDTTWEFAVTEGKGRFNLIIG
;
A
#
# COMPACT_ATOMS: atom_id res chain seq x y z
N MET A 1 -5.85 -2.55 34.55
CA MET A 1 -6.56 -2.86 33.30
C MET A 1 -7.32 -4.14 33.50
N ASP A 2 -8.64 -4.04 33.62
CA ASP A 2 -9.52 -5.19 33.84
C ASP A 2 -9.81 -5.93 32.51
N ALA A 3 -10.66 -6.96 32.55
CA ALA A 3 -11.02 -7.72 31.35
C ALA A 3 -11.83 -6.90 30.34
N ALA A 4 -12.69 -5.99 30.80
CA ALA A 4 -13.51 -5.15 29.92
C ALA A 4 -12.63 -4.16 29.14
N ASP A 5 -11.61 -3.60 29.79
CA ASP A 5 -10.62 -2.74 29.15
C ASP A 5 -9.81 -3.47 28.08
N ARG A 6 -9.40 -4.73 28.35
CA ARG A 6 -8.69 -5.57 27.37
C ARG A 6 -9.53 -5.79 26.12
N HIS A 7 -10.80 -6.19 26.28
CA HIS A 7 -11.71 -6.41 25.15
C HIS A 7 -11.92 -5.14 24.32
N ARG A 8 -12.03 -3.98 24.96
CA ARG A 8 -12.15 -2.69 24.26
C ARG A 8 -10.91 -2.36 23.44
N ILE A 9 -9.71 -2.59 24.00
CA ILE A 9 -8.44 -2.37 23.30
C ILE A 9 -8.29 -3.32 22.12
N GLU A 10 -8.60 -4.61 22.30
CA GLU A 10 -8.56 -5.60 21.22
C GLU A 10 -9.53 -5.25 20.09
N ALA A 11 -10.76 -4.84 20.42
CA ALA A 11 -11.72 -4.37 19.43
C ALA A 11 -11.23 -3.11 18.70
N ALA A 12 -10.57 -2.18 19.41
CA ALA A 12 -9.97 -1.00 18.80
C ALA A 12 -8.79 -1.35 17.85
N MET A 13 -8.00 -2.37 18.19
CA MET A 13 -6.89 -2.85 17.34
C MET A 13 -7.39 -3.35 15.99
N ALA A 14 -8.58 -3.94 15.90
CA ALA A 14 -9.15 -4.36 14.62
C ALA A 14 -9.27 -3.20 13.62
N PHE A 15 -9.62 -1.99 14.08
CA PHE A 15 -9.60 -0.80 13.23
C PHE A 15 -8.18 -0.45 12.77
N GLY A 16 -7.19 -0.54 13.65
CA GLY A 16 -5.79 -0.29 13.29
C GLY A 16 -5.25 -1.24 12.22
N VAL A 17 -5.69 -2.50 12.23
CA VAL A 17 -5.28 -3.53 11.26
C VAL A 17 -6.04 -3.40 9.93
N LEU A 18 -7.37 -3.26 9.97
CA LEU A 18 -8.19 -3.48 8.77
C LEU A 18 -8.56 -2.19 8.02
N SER A 19 -8.64 -1.05 8.70
CA SER A 19 -9.16 0.20 8.11
C SER A 19 -8.33 0.74 6.95
N ASN A 20 -7.07 0.27 6.81
CA ASN A 20 -6.17 0.70 5.74
C ASN A 20 -5.77 -0.45 4.81
N SER A 21 -5.43 -1.65 5.32
CA SER A 21 -5.01 -2.77 4.47
C SER A 21 -6.08 -3.12 3.43
N VAL A 22 -7.35 -3.23 3.82
CA VAL A 22 -8.44 -3.62 2.91
C VAL A 22 -8.66 -2.59 1.79
N PRO A 23 -8.83 -1.28 2.07
CA PRO A 23 -8.87 -0.27 1.01
C PRO A 23 -7.60 -0.23 0.16
N THR A 24 -6.43 -0.50 0.74
CA THR A 24 -5.18 -0.52 -0.02
C THR A 24 -5.17 -1.63 -1.05
N VAL A 25 -5.60 -2.85 -0.69
CA VAL A 25 -5.77 -3.94 -1.67
C VAL A 25 -6.71 -3.50 -2.78
N PHE A 26 -7.87 -2.91 -2.44
CA PHE A 26 -8.81 -2.41 -3.44
C PHE A 26 -8.15 -1.47 -4.46
N TRP A 27 -7.41 -0.46 -3.98
CA TRP A 27 -6.75 0.49 -4.86
C TRP A 27 -5.61 -0.12 -5.68
N VAL A 28 -4.83 -1.03 -5.10
CA VAL A 28 -3.79 -1.75 -5.83
C VAL A 28 -4.41 -2.55 -6.98
N LEU A 29 -5.51 -3.27 -6.71
CA LEU A 29 -6.22 -4.02 -7.74
C LEU A 29 -6.80 -3.07 -8.80
N LEU A 30 -7.48 -2.00 -8.40
CA LEU A 30 -8.06 -1.03 -9.34
C LEU A 30 -6.97 -0.40 -10.24
N ASP A 31 -5.89 0.09 -9.65
CA ASP A 31 -4.84 0.78 -10.39
C ASP A 31 -4.04 -0.17 -11.29
N VAL A 32 -3.82 -1.43 -10.91
CA VAL A 32 -3.11 -2.38 -11.77
C VAL A 32 -4.02 -2.93 -12.86
N PHE A 33 -5.23 -3.43 -12.55
CA PHE A 33 -6.11 -4.02 -13.55
C PHE A 33 -6.68 -3.01 -14.56
N SER A 34 -6.73 -1.73 -14.21
CA SER A 34 -7.05 -0.66 -15.17
C SER A 34 -5.95 -0.37 -16.18
N ARG A 35 -4.76 -0.98 -16.03
CA ARG A 35 -3.56 -0.76 -16.85
C ARG A 35 -3.01 -2.11 -17.34
N PRO A 36 -3.56 -2.68 -18.45
CA PRO A 36 -3.23 -4.03 -18.90
C PRO A 36 -1.73 -4.30 -19.09
N ASP A 37 -1.00 -3.35 -19.70
CA ASP A 37 0.44 -3.49 -19.92
C ASP A 37 1.23 -3.57 -18.60
N LEU A 38 0.79 -2.83 -17.58
CA LEU A 38 1.37 -2.90 -16.24
C LEU A 38 1.09 -4.26 -15.61
N LEU A 39 -0.16 -4.75 -15.68
CA LEU A 39 -0.52 -6.06 -15.14
C LEU A 39 0.32 -7.19 -15.75
N VAL A 40 0.57 -7.16 -17.07
CA VAL A 40 1.45 -8.15 -17.73
C VAL A 40 2.87 -8.07 -17.17
N GLN A 41 3.46 -6.87 -17.12
CA GLN A 41 4.81 -6.67 -16.57
C GLN A 41 4.94 -7.16 -15.12
N LEU A 42 3.93 -6.89 -14.28
CA LEU A 42 3.95 -7.34 -12.88
C LEU A 42 3.75 -8.85 -12.74
N ARG A 43 2.89 -9.47 -13.56
CA ARG A 43 2.74 -10.94 -13.58
C ARG A 43 4.07 -11.60 -13.93
N GLU A 44 4.71 -11.17 -15.01
CA GLU A 44 6.00 -11.69 -15.45
C GLU A 44 7.09 -11.52 -14.39
N GLU A 45 7.18 -10.33 -13.76
CA GLU A 45 8.15 -10.06 -12.69
C GLU A 45 7.92 -10.98 -11.47
N ILE A 46 6.68 -11.16 -11.03
CA ILE A 46 6.35 -11.98 -9.86
C ILE A 46 6.57 -13.47 -10.16
N GLU A 47 6.07 -13.96 -11.30
CA GLU A 47 6.24 -15.35 -11.73
C GLU A 47 7.72 -15.74 -11.83
N THR A 48 8.55 -14.84 -12.36
CA THR A 48 9.99 -15.09 -12.54
C THR A 48 10.76 -15.06 -11.22
N ASN A 49 10.48 -14.10 -10.34
CA ASN A 49 11.37 -13.78 -9.22
C ASN A 49 10.87 -14.25 -7.86
N ALA A 50 9.57 -14.54 -7.71
CA ALA A 50 8.96 -14.82 -6.41
C ALA A 50 8.09 -16.08 -6.37
N VAL A 51 7.92 -16.79 -7.50
CA VAL A 51 7.19 -18.05 -7.54
C VAL A 51 8.15 -19.21 -7.74
N THR A 52 8.02 -20.23 -6.89
CA THR A 52 8.67 -21.54 -7.12
C THR A 52 7.61 -22.60 -7.35
N ILE A 53 7.91 -23.55 -8.23
CA ILE A 53 6.99 -24.64 -8.56
C ILE A 53 7.53 -25.91 -7.91
N GLN A 54 6.70 -26.54 -7.07
CA GLN A 54 6.98 -27.83 -6.45
C GLN A 54 5.88 -28.84 -6.84
N SER A 55 6.16 -30.13 -6.67
CA SER A 55 5.11 -31.16 -6.74
C SER A 55 4.54 -31.42 -5.35
N ARG A 56 3.21 -31.38 -5.23
CA ARG A 56 2.44 -31.78 -4.05
C ARG A 56 1.37 -32.77 -4.49
N ASP A 57 1.39 -33.98 -3.94
CA ASP A 57 0.42 -35.04 -4.27
C ASP A 57 0.23 -35.28 -5.78
N GLY A 58 1.32 -35.18 -6.56
CA GLY A 58 1.29 -35.36 -8.01
C GLY A 58 0.74 -34.17 -8.81
N LYS A 59 0.48 -33.02 -8.18
CA LYS A 59 0.03 -31.78 -8.82
C LYS A 59 1.08 -30.66 -8.68
N PRO A 60 1.12 -29.68 -9.60
CA PRO A 60 1.95 -28.50 -9.43
C PRO A 60 1.42 -27.62 -8.29
N ALA A 61 2.32 -27.25 -7.39
CA ALA A 61 2.10 -26.31 -6.30
C ALA A 61 2.97 -25.07 -6.52
N HIS A 62 2.32 -23.93 -6.74
CA HIS A 62 2.97 -22.64 -6.88
C HIS A 62 3.11 -22.01 -5.51
N ILE A 63 4.34 -21.78 -5.10
CA ILE A 63 4.67 -21.20 -3.80
C ILE A 63 5.14 -19.77 -4.04
N ILE A 64 4.36 -18.80 -3.57
CA ILE A 64 4.70 -17.37 -3.61
C ILE A 64 5.53 -17.05 -2.37
N ASP A 65 6.78 -16.63 -2.56
CA ASP A 65 7.65 -16.18 -1.47
C ASP A 65 7.52 -14.68 -1.25
N LEU A 66 6.99 -14.29 -0.09
CA LEU A 66 6.78 -12.88 0.26
C LEU A 66 8.10 -12.11 0.45
N ALA A 67 9.16 -12.79 0.89
CA ALA A 67 10.48 -12.17 0.99
C ALA A 67 11.05 -11.89 -0.40
N ALA A 68 10.85 -12.82 -1.34
CA ALA A 68 11.27 -12.64 -2.72
C ALA A 68 10.49 -11.52 -3.44
N ILE A 69 9.18 -11.37 -3.18
CA ILE A 69 8.42 -10.20 -3.67
C ILE A 69 9.10 -8.90 -3.24
N ARG A 70 9.44 -8.79 -1.96
CA ARG A 70 10.06 -7.58 -1.41
C ARG A 70 11.44 -7.32 -2.00
N ASP A 71 12.26 -8.36 -2.12
CA ASP A 71 13.70 -8.24 -2.39
C ASP A 71 14.03 -8.30 -3.89
N SER A 72 13.14 -8.90 -4.70
CA SER A 72 13.38 -9.24 -6.10
C SER A 72 12.28 -8.82 -7.08
N CYS A 73 11.18 -8.20 -6.62
CA CYS A 73 10.13 -7.62 -7.49
C CYS A 73 10.04 -6.09 -7.32
N PRO A 74 11.09 -5.33 -7.69
CA PRO A 74 11.13 -3.88 -7.46
C PRO A 74 10.02 -3.12 -8.20
N HIS A 75 9.56 -3.57 -9.38
CA HIS A 75 8.49 -2.87 -10.11
C HIS A 75 7.14 -3.05 -9.41
N PHE A 76 6.86 -4.24 -8.90
CA PHE A 76 5.66 -4.49 -8.08
C PHE A 76 5.69 -3.68 -6.78
N VAL A 77 6.83 -3.66 -6.08
CA VAL A 77 6.99 -2.86 -4.85
C VAL A 77 6.85 -1.37 -5.14
N SER A 78 7.46 -0.87 -6.22
CA SER A 78 7.33 0.53 -6.66
C SER A 78 5.89 0.88 -7.03
N THR A 79 5.17 -0.04 -7.69
CA THR A 79 3.74 0.12 -8.00
C THR A 79 2.90 0.27 -6.74
N PHE A 80 3.11 -0.61 -5.76
CA PHE A 80 2.43 -0.53 -4.47
C PHE A 80 2.69 0.81 -3.76
N GLN A 81 3.93 1.29 -3.78
CA GLN A 81 4.29 2.57 -3.19
C GLN A 81 3.63 3.75 -3.92
N GLU A 82 3.53 3.70 -5.24
CA GLU A 82 2.84 4.72 -6.02
C GLU A 82 1.35 4.77 -5.72
N VAL A 83 0.71 3.61 -5.56
CA VAL A 83 -0.68 3.52 -5.11
C VAL A 83 -0.82 4.17 -3.73
N LEU A 84 0.03 3.80 -2.76
CA LEU A 84 0.01 4.40 -1.43
C LEU A 84 0.20 5.92 -1.48
N ARG A 85 1.12 6.42 -2.31
CA ARG A 85 1.38 7.86 -2.45
C ARG A 85 0.15 8.60 -2.95
N LEU A 86 -0.49 8.12 -4.01
CA LEU A 86 -1.61 8.83 -4.64
C LEU A 86 -2.93 8.68 -3.89
N ARG A 87 -3.13 7.54 -3.20
CA ARG A 87 -4.40 7.23 -2.51
C ARG A 87 -4.41 7.62 -1.03
N ASN A 88 -3.27 8.04 -0.47
CA ASN A 88 -3.17 8.46 0.92
C ASN A 88 -3.77 9.86 1.17
N LEU A 89 -4.80 9.92 2.01
CA LEU A 89 -5.47 11.13 2.47
C LEU A 89 -5.24 11.43 3.97
N SER A 90 -4.28 10.76 4.61
CA SER A 90 -3.92 11.00 6.01
C SER A 90 -3.54 12.46 6.29
N ALA A 91 -3.76 12.91 7.53
CA ALA A 91 -3.22 14.16 8.02
C ALA A 91 -2.50 13.93 9.34
N SER A 92 -1.18 14.08 9.33
CA SER A 92 -0.42 14.05 10.58
C SER A 92 -0.78 15.28 11.40
N THR A 93 -1.35 15.07 12.59
CA THR A 93 -1.79 16.15 13.48
C THR A 93 -0.90 16.21 14.72
N ARG A 94 -0.58 17.41 15.19
CA ARG A 94 0.14 17.69 16.44
C ARG A 94 -0.60 18.75 17.24
N SER A 95 -0.64 18.60 18.56
CA SER A 95 -1.14 19.63 19.47
C SER A 95 0.03 20.46 19.99
N VAL A 96 -0.11 21.78 19.94
CA VAL A 96 0.90 22.72 20.42
C VAL A 96 0.77 22.83 21.94
N VAL A 97 1.73 22.23 22.67
CA VAL A 97 1.68 22.16 24.14
C VAL A 97 2.13 23.46 24.83
N ASN A 98 3.01 24.22 24.19
CA ASN A 98 3.51 25.52 24.63
C ASN A 98 3.69 26.42 23.40
N ASP A 99 3.60 27.74 23.60
CA ASP A 99 3.92 28.72 22.56
C ASP A 99 5.33 28.46 22.02
N ILE A 100 5.47 28.40 20.69
CA ILE A 100 6.74 28.12 20.01
C ILE A 100 6.82 28.89 18.70
N VAL A 101 7.98 29.43 18.37
CA VAL A 101 8.26 29.99 17.04
C VAL A 101 8.88 28.89 16.18
N LEU A 102 8.21 28.53 15.09
CA LEU A 102 8.69 27.56 14.11
C LEU A 102 9.42 28.28 12.96
N ASP A 103 10.60 27.78 12.60
CA ASP A 103 11.43 28.30 11.49
C ASP A 103 11.72 29.81 11.60
N ASP A 104 11.82 30.32 12.84
CA ASP A 104 12.00 31.75 13.17
C ASP A 104 10.96 32.70 12.56
N GLN A 105 9.85 32.17 12.04
CA GLN A 105 8.86 32.92 11.27
C GLN A 105 7.44 32.78 11.80
N TYR A 106 7.07 31.60 12.31
CA TYR A 106 5.68 31.27 12.61
C TYR A 106 5.47 31.01 14.10
N LEU A 107 4.82 31.96 14.79
CA LEU A 107 4.39 31.76 16.17
C LEU A 107 3.18 30.81 16.23
N LEU A 108 3.39 29.63 16.77
CA LEU A 108 2.36 28.65 17.08
C LEU A 108 1.93 28.82 18.53
N LYS A 109 0.64 29.05 18.76
CA LYS A 109 0.07 29.26 20.10
C LYS A 109 -0.31 27.95 20.77
N LYS A 110 -0.07 27.86 22.08
CA LYS A 110 -0.54 26.77 22.94
C LYS A 110 -2.03 26.49 22.71
N GLY A 111 -2.37 25.22 22.59
CA GLY A 111 -3.73 24.75 22.33
C GLY A 111 -4.12 24.70 20.84
N SER A 112 -3.27 25.20 19.94
CA SER A 112 -3.49 25.09 18.49
C SER A 112 -3.19 23.67 17.98
N LEU A 113 -3.85 23.28 16.89
CA LEU A 113 -3.54 22.05 16.15
C LEU A 113 -2.74 22.39 14.88
N VAL A 114 -1.64 21.66 14.67
CA VAL A 114 -0.87 21.70 13.43
C VAL A 114 -1.20 20.46 12.63
N GLN A 115 -1.71 20.63 11.41
CA GLN A 115 -2.06 19.53 10.51
C GLN A 115 -1.16 19.55 9.28
N MET A 116 -0.65 18.36 8.93
CA MET A 116 0.18 18.12 7.75
C MET A 116 -0.53 17.11 6.85
N PRO A 117 -1.41 17.59 5.93
CA PRO A 117 -2.20 16.72 5.05
C PRO A 117 -1.34 16.10 3.95
N SER A 118 -1.32 14.77 3.86
CA SER A 118 -0.48 14.03 2.91
C SER A 118 -0.79 14.36 1.46
N GLN A 119 -2.06 14.61 1.15
CA GLN A 119 -2.51 14.96 -0.21
C GLN A 119 -1.73 16.13 -0.81
N TYR A 120 -1.38 17.12 0.02
CA TYR A 120 -0.61 18.27 -0.44
C TYR A 120 0.82 17.87 -0.78
N PHE A 121 1.49 17.15 0.13
CA PHE A 121 2.89 16.72 -0.02
C PHE A 121 3.06 15.71 -1.15
N ASN A 122 2.12 14.77 -1.27
CA ASN A 122 2.16 13.70 -2.24
C ASN A 122 2.11 14.21 -3.67
N VAL A 123 1.56 15.41 -3.94
CA VAL A 123 1.50 15.98 -5.30
C VAL A 123 2.36 17.23 -5.49
N ARG A 124 3.24 17.57 -4.54
CA ARG A 124 4.14 18.73 -4.70
C ARG A 124 5.16 18.45 -5.79
N LYS A 125 5.13 19.27 -6.84
CA LYS A 125 6.10 19.23 -7.95
C LYS A 125 7.55 19.36 -7.49
N ALA A 126 7.80 20.19 -6.48
CA ALA A 126 9.14 20.37 -5.91
C ALA A 126 9.73 19.08 -5.32
N VAL A 127 8.90 18.10 -4.96
CA VAL A 127 9.32 16.81 -4.42
C VAL A 127 9.25 15.73 -5.50
N TRP A 128 8.15 15.67 -6.23
CA TRP A 128 7.82 14.54 -7.10
C TRP A 128 8.06 14.77 -8.59
N GLY A 129 8.38 16.00 -9.01
CA GLY A 129 8.53 16.40 -10.42
C GLY A 129 7.23 16.92 -11.04
N ASP A 130 7.27 17.30 -12.31
CA ASP A 130 6.10 17.87 -12.99
C ASP A 130 4.93 16.89 -13.15
N ASP A 131 5.23 15.60 -13.17
CA ASP A 131 4.28 14.49 -13.27
C ASP A 131 3.73 14.04 -11.91
N ALA A 132 3.89 14.82 -10.84
CA ALA A 132 3.52 14.46 -9.46
C ALA A 132 2.08 13.95 -9.30
N LYS A 133 1.15 14.42 -10.12
CA LYS A 133 -0.27 14.00 -10.08
C LYS A 133 -0.56 12.76 -10.92
N LEU A 134 0.38 12.35 -11.76
CA LEU A 134 0.24 11.19 -12.63
C LEU A 134 0.71 9.94 -11.88
N PHE A 135 0.06 8.83 -12.18
CA PHE A 135 0.49 7.53 -11.71
C PHE A 135 1.70 7.06 -12.52
N ASP A 136 2.82 6.81 -11.83
CA ASP A 136 4.00 6.19 -12.41
C ASP A 136 4.43 4.97 -11.56
N SER A 137 4.15 3.78 -12.09
CA SER A 137 4.55 2.49 -11.47
C SER A 137 6.06 2.35 -11.25
N LYS A 138 6.89 3.14 -11.96
CA LYS A 138 8.34 3.09 -11.91
C LYS A 138 8.94 4.19 -11.02
N ARG A 139 8.11 5.03 -10.40
CA ARG A 139 8.54 6.22 -9.65
C ARG A 139 9.54 5.92 -8.53
N PHE A 140 9.46 4.72 -7.95
CA PHE A 140 10.30 4.28 -6.85
C PHE A 140 11.38 3.26 -7.26
N LEU A 141 11.59 3.02 -8.56
CA LEU A 141 12.64 2.13 -9.06
C LEU A 141 14.05 2.74 -9.02
N SER A 142 14.18 4.07 -9.08
CA SER A 142 15.49 4.71 -9.14
C SER A 142 16.24 4.56 -7.80
N LYS A 143 17.50 4.13 -7.85
CA LYS A 143 18.44 3.99 -6.71
C LYS A 143 18.80 5.31 -6.01
N GLU A 144 18.17 6.43 -6.35
CA GLU A 144 18.21 7.64 -5.52
C GLU A 144 17.34 7.48 -4.25
N VAL A 145 17.48 6.32 -3.60
CA VAL A 145 16.99 6.05 -2.26
C VAL A 145 17.76 6.98 -1.32
N GLY A 146 17.24 8.19 -1.12
CA GLY A 146 17.88 9.22 -0.30
C GLY A 146 17.84 10.64 -0.86
N THR A 147 17.48 10.84 -2.14
CA THR A 147 17.12 12.20 -2.62
C THR A 147 15.69 12.54 -2.19
N GLY A 148 15.28 13.81 -2.32
CA GLY A 148 14.07 14.36 -1.68
C GLY A 148 12.76 13.58 -1.89
N LYS A 149 12.67 12.72 -2.92
CA LYS A 149 11.52 11.84 -3.21
C LYS A 149 11.25 10.81 -2.11
N THR A 150 12.29 10.12 -1.60
CA THR A 150 12.12 9.15 -0.51
C THR A 150 11.72 9.83 0.81
N ARG A 151 12.21 11.07 1.03
CA ARG A 151 11.82 11.88 2.21
C ARG A 151 10.37 12.38 2.14
N GLY A 152 9.80 12.48 0.93
CA GLY A 152 8.41 12.91 0.72
C GLY A 152 7.38 11.80 0.93
N PHE A 153 7.78 10.53 0.99
CA PHE A 153 6.86 9.41 1.14
C PHE A 153 6.41 9.27 2.60
N ILE A 154 5.15 9.62 2.86
CA ILE A 154 4.58 9.68 4.22
C ILE A 154 3.32 8.83 4.40
N ALA A 155 3.15 7.78 3.56
CA ALA A 155 1.97 6.91 3.58
C ALA A 155 1.73 6.21 4.92
N PHE A 156 2.82 5.91 5.65
CA PHE A 156 2.76 5.26 6.96
C PHE A 156 2.94 6.25 8.13
N GLY A 157 2.85 7.55 7.87
CA GLY A 157 3.12 8.59 8.86
C GLY A 157 4.55 9.14 8.79
N THR A 158 4.90 9.94 9.78
CA THR A 158 6.18 10.66 9.88
C THR A 158 6.75 10.53 11.29
N THR A 159 8.08 10.46 11.40
CA THR A 159 8.78 10.41 12.69
C THR A 159 8.30 11.52 13.63
N PRO A 160 8.06 11.24 14.93
CA PRO A 160 8.24 9.95 15.62
C PRO A 160 7.04 8.99 15.53
N HIS A 161 5.95 9.38 14.88
CA HIS A 161 4.71 8.59 14.83
C HIS A 161 4.53 7.92 13.46
N ILE A 162 5.18 6.77 13.32
CA ILE A 162 5.11 5.92 12.14
C ILE A 162 4.26 4.68 12.49
N CYS A 163 3.46 4.21 11.53
CA CYS A 163 2.66 2.99 11.67
C CYS A 163 3.56 1.80 12.06
N PRO A 164 3.36 1.19 13.25
CA PRO A 164 4.18 0.06 13.68
C PRO A 164 3.92 -1.19 12.82
N GLY A 165 2.70 -1.34 12.30
CA GLY A 165 2.29 -2.47 11.46
C GLY A 165 2.70 -2.37 9.99
N ARG A 166 3.39 -1.31 9.56
CA ARG A 166 3.69 -1.02 8.14
C ARG A 166 4.34 -2.17 7.37
N HIS A 167 5.24 -2.93 8.00
CA HIS A 167 5.91 -4.06 7.36
C HIS A 167 4.95 -5.25 7.17
N PHE A 168 4.16 -5.54 8.19
CA PHE A 168 3.13 -6.58 8.12
C PHE A 168 2.06 -6.22 7.10
N ALA A 169 1.51 -5.02 7.18
CA ALA A 169 0.48 -4.53 6.25
C ALA A 169 0.96 -4.52 4.79
N SER A 170 2.22 -4.12 4.54
CA SER A 170 2.80 -4.19 3.20
C SER A 170 2.92 -5.62 2.70
N GLY A 171 3.39 -6.55 3.55
CA GLY A 171 3.46 -7.97 3.22
C GLY A 171 2.10 -8.57 2.91
N GLU A 172 1.10 -8.31 3.75
CA GLU A 172 -0.29 -8.74 3.59
C GLU A 172 -0.88 -8.25 2.26
N VAL A 173 -0.77 -6.94 1.97
CA VAL A 173 -1.33 -6.36 0.74
C VAL A 173 -0.64 -6.93 -0.50
N LEU A 174 0.69 -7.02 -0.49
CA LEU A 174 1.45 -7.57 -1.62
C LEU A 174 1.16 -9.06 -1.83
N ALA A 175 0.99 -9.84 -0.76
CA ALA A 175 0.61 -11.25 -0.84
C ALA A 175 -0.74 -11.42 -1.55
N ILE A 176 -1.75 -10.67 -1.10
CA ILE A 176 -3.10 -10.72 -1.66
C ILE A 176 -3.09 -10.24 -3.12
N ALA A 177 -2.43 -9.12 -3.40
CA ALA A 177 -2.34 -8.57 -4.75
C ALA A 177 -1.63 -9.53 -5.70
N ALA A 178 -0.49 -10.12 -5.31
CA ALA A 178 0.21 -11.13 -6.10
C ALA A 178 -0.69 -12.33 -6.41
N MET A 179 -1.38 -12.88 -5.41
CA MET A 179 -2.32 -13.98 -5.63
C MET A 179 -3.41 -13.63 -6.62
N VAL A 180 -4.00 -12.43 -6.52
CA VAL A 180 -5.07 -12.00 -7.43
C VAL A 180 -4.52 -11.79 -8.84
N PHE A 181 -3.38 -11.11 -8.98
CA PHE A 181 -2.73 -10.87 -10.27
C PHE A 181 -2.42 -12.18 -10.98
N LEU A 182 -1.83 -13.13 -10.27
CA LEU A 182 -1.38 -14.38 -10.87
C LEU A 182 -2.53 -15.32 -11.22
N ARG A 183 -3.60 -15.36 -10.41
CA ARG A 183 -4.63 -16.40 -10.53
C ARG A 183 -5.86 -15.98 -11.31
N TYR A 184 -6.13 -14.69 -11.42
CA TYR A 184 -7.40 -14.20 -11.95
C TYR A 184 -7.22 -13.12 -12.99
N ASP A 185 -8.10 -13.14 -13.98
CA ASP A 185 -8.41 -11.98 -14.81
C ASP A 185 -9.62 -11.27 -14.23
N MET A 186 -9.59 -9.94 -14.26
CA MET A 186 -10.64 -9.10 -13.70
C MET A 186 -11.00 -8.00 -14.69
N VAL A 187 -12.30 -7.76 -14.87
CA VAL A 187 -12.84 -6.73 -15.76
C VAL A 187 -13.91 -5.93 -15.02
N ALA A 188 -13.81 -4.60 -15.04
CA ALA A 188 -14.85 -3.74 -14.47
C ALA A 188 -16.13 -3.77 -15.32
N ILE A 189 -17.28 -4.03 -14.69
CA ILE A 189 -18.57 -4.14 -15.39
C ILE A 189 -18.96 -2.82 -16.09
N ASN A 190 -18.58 -1.68 -15.50
CA ASN A 190 -18.91 -0.34 -16.01
C ASN A 190 -17.68 0.44 -16.53
N GLY A 191 -16.62 -0.30 -16.89
CA GLY A 191 -15.32 0.24 -17.24
C GLY A 191 -14.51 0.69 -16.02
N TRP A 192 -13.19 0.83 -16.20
CA TRP A 192 -12.28 1.28 -15.14
C TRP A 192 -12.44 2.78 -14.89
N LYS A 193 -13.03 3.14 -13.74
CA LYS A 193 -13.25 4.53 -13.33
C LYS A 193 -12.95 4.68 -11.86
N GLU A 194 -12.51 5.86 -11.46
CA GLU A 194 -12.32 6.15 -10.05
C GLU A 194 -13.68 6.22 -9.34
N PRO A 195 -13.89 5.45 -8.25
CA PRO A 195 -15.15 5.45 -7.50
C PRO A 195 -15.32 6.75 -6.70
N LYS A 196 -16.56 7.03 -6.30
CA LYS A 196 -16.82 8.01 -5.24
C LYS A 196 -16.22 7.48 -3.94
N LEU A 197 -15.55 8.36 -3.19
CA LEU A 197 -14.92 8.00 -1.91
C LEU A 197 -15.92 8.07 -0.76
N SER A 198 -15.78 7.18 0.22
CA SER A 198 -16.58 7.20 1.43
C SER A 198 -16.15 8.31 2.38
N SER A 199 -16.96 9.35 2.55
CA SER A 199 -16.69 10.45 3.48
C SER A 199 -16.86 10.09 4.96
N THR A 200 -17.42 8.92 5.26
CA THR A 200 -17.64 8.44 6.64
C THR A 200 -16.49 7.58 7.16
N ALA A 201 -15.53 7.21 6.31
CA ALA A 201 -14.34 6.43 6.68
C ALA A 201 -13.26 7.29 7.37
N LEU A 202 -13.64 7.98 8.45
CA LEU A 202 -12.80 8.99 9.13
C LEU A 202 -11.49 8.43 9.70
N THR A 203 -11.44 7.13 10.01
CA THR A 203 -10.25 6.47 10.58
C THR A 203 -9.29 5.95 9.50
N ALA A 204 -9.70 5.94 8.24
CA ALA A 204 -8.90 5.41 7.14
C ALA A 204 -8.01 6.52 6.55
N SER A 205 -6.71 6.25 6.47
CA SER A 205 -5.75 7.05 5.71
C SER A 205 -5.87 6.79 4.21
N ILE A 206 -6.38 5.63 3.82
CA ILE A 206 -6.71 5.29 2.44
C ILE A 206 -8.21 5.04 2.36
N THR A 207 -8.91 5.94 1.68
CA THR A 207 -10.38 5.95 1.72
C THR A 207 -10.95 4.83 0.83
N PRO A 208 -11.88 3.99 1.33
CA PRO A 208 -12.56 3.01 0.51
C PRO A 208 -13.56 3.67 -0.46
N PRO A 209 -13.99 2.96 -1.51
CA PRO A 209 -15.12 3.38 -2.31
C PRO A 209 -16.38 3.51 -1.44
N LYS A 210 -17.23 4.47 -1.78
CA LYS A 210 -18.52 4.71 -1.11
C LYS A 210 -19.54 3.60 -1.44
N ASP A 211 -19.56 3.18 -2.70
CA ASP A 211 -20.51 2.23 -3.25
C ASP A 211 -19.76 0.97 -3.73
N PRO A 212 -20.42 -0.20 -3.80
CA PRO A 212 -19.81 -1.42 -4.34
C PRO A 212 -19.22 -1.20 -5.74
N TYR A 213 -17.97 -1.59 -5.93
CA TYR A 213 -17.30 -1.53 -7.23
C TYR A 213 -17.40 -2.89 -7.94
N LEU A 214 -18.27 -2.98 -8.95
CA LEU A 214 -18.59 -4.27 -9.57
C LEU A 214 -17.57 -4.68 -10.63
N VAL A 215 -17.08 -5.91 -10.48
CA VAL A 215 -16.10 -6.55 -11.37
C VAL A 215 -16.55 -7.97 -11.71
N SER A 216 -16.24 -8.42 -12.93
CA SER A 216 -16.25 -9.84 -13.29
C SER A 216 -14.86 -10.41 -13.06
N ILE A 217 -14.78 -11.58 -12.41
CA ILE A 217 -13.53 -12.26 -12.08
C ILE A 217 -13.59 -13.68 -12.65
N SER A 218 -12.56 -14.06 -13.40
CA SER A 218 -12.40 -15.42 -13.93
C SER A 218 -11.02 -15.96 -13.59
N ALA A 219 -10.94 -17.23 -13.17
CA ALA A 219 -9.66 -17.90 -12.97
C ALA A 219 -8.91 -18.03 -14.30
N ARG A 220 -7.60 -17.81 -14.29
CA ARG A 220 -6.73 -18.00 -15.46
C ARG A 220 -6.61 -19.49 -15.78
N ASP A 221 -6.88 -19.86 -17.03
CA ASP A 221 -6.89 -21.26 -17.48
C ASP A 221 -5.56 -21.98 -17.23
N ALA A 222 -4.45 -21.25 -17.30
CA ALA A 222 -3.10 -21.77 -17.06
C ALA A 222 -2.89 -22.43 -15.69
N TYR A 223 -3.75 -22.16 -14.70
CA TYR A 223 -3.58 -22.62 -13.31
C TYR A 223 -4.78 -23.41 -12.75
N LYS A 224 -5.67 -23.91 -13.61
CA LYS A 224 -6.89 -24.63 -13.18
C LYS A 224 -6.62 -25.83 -12.26
N ASP A 225 -5.51 -26.54 -12.46
CA ASP A 225 -5.12 -27.72 -11.66
C ASP A 225 -3.92 -27.47 -10.73
N THR A 226 -3.61 -26.19 -10.46
CA THR A 226 -2.47 -25.77 -9.64
C THR A 226 -2.90 -25.37 -8.23
N THR A 227 -2.21 -25.88 -7.21
CA THR A 227 -2.38 -25.40 -5.83
C THR A 227 -1.49 -24.19 -5.58
N TRP A 228 -1.93 -23.29 -4.70
CA TRP A 228 -1.20 -22.08 -4.38
C TRP A 228 -0.92 -22.01 -2.89
N GLU A 229 0.33 -21.76 -2.55
CA GLU A 229 0.84 -21.68 -1.18
C GLU A 229 1.67 -20.40 -1.01
N PHE A 230 1.87 -19.99 0.23
CA PHE A 230 2.79 -18.92 0.57
C PHE A 230 3.99 -19.48 1.33
N ALA A 231 5.16 -18.94 1.02
CA ALA A 231 6.35 -19.08 1.85
C ALA A 231 6.76 -17.70 2.37
N VAL A 232 7.39 -17.70 3.55
CA VAL A 232 8.03 -16.51 4.11
C VAL A 232 9.45 -16.93 4.47
N THR A 233 10.35 -16.87 3.49
CA THR A 233 11.76 -17.14 3.75
C THR A 233 12.41 -15.96 4.45
N GLU A 234 13.60 -16.18 5.03
CA GLU A 234 14.40 -15.09 5.57
C GLU A 234 14.91 -14.23 4.41
N GLY A 235 14.38 -13.01 4.29
CA GLY A 235 14.86 -12.07 3.27
C GLY A 235 15.89 -11.07 3.81
N LYS A 236 16.40 -10.21 2.94
CA LYS A 236 17.50 -9.26 3.22
C LYS A 236 17.17 -8.13 4.21
N GLY A 237 15.93 -8.09 4.70
CA GLY A 237 15.48 -7.18 5.74
C GLY A 237 15.16 -5.77 5.22
N ARG A 238 13.92 -5.34 5.51
CA ARG A 238 13.32 -4.01 5.26
C ARG A 238 12.87 -3.74 3.82
N PHE A 239 11.67 -3.18 3.69
CA PHE A 239 11.31 -2.41 2.51
C PHE A 239 12.18 -1.15 2.52
N ASN A 240 13.12 -1.03 1.58
CA ASN A 240 14.12 0.05 1.56
C ASN A 240 13.57 1.48 1.66
N LEU A 241 12.28 1.68 1.37
CA LEU A 241 11.61 2.98 1.34
C LEU A 241 10.60 3.19 2.48
N ILE A 242 10.35 2.16 3.30
CA ILE A 242 9.56 2.30 4.52
C ILE A 242 10.52 2.79 5.62
N ILE A 243 11.02 4.01 5.45
CA ILE A 243 12.02 4.58 6.35
C ILE A 243 11.35 5.03 7.64
N GLY A 244 11.93 4.51 8.71
CA GLY A 244 11.59 4.57 10.13
C GLY A 244 12.39 3.46 10.79
#